data_AF-A0A7C2SDV5-F1
#
_entry.id   AF-A0A7C2SDV5-F1
#
_cell.length_a   1.000
_cell.length_b   1.000
_cell.length_c   1.000
_cell.angle_alpha   90.00
_cell.angle_beta   90.00
_cell.angle_gamma   90.00
#
_symmetry.space_group_name_H-M   'P 1'
#
loop_
_entity.id
_entity.type
_entity.pdbx_description
1 polymer ?
#
loop_
_entity_poly.entity_id
_entity_poly.type
_entity_poly.pdbx_seq_one_letter_code
_entity_poly.pdbx_strand_id
1 'polypeptide(L)' 'MPLLTEEHEEIRKSVRKFTDEEVIPVAQELDRQNKEIPREIIHKMAELGYFGLIFPPEYDGVG' A
#
# COMPACT_ATOMS: atom_id res chain seq x y z
N MET A 1 1.46 18.19 20.54
CA MET A 1 2.27 17.46 19.54
C MET A 1 1.32 16.90 18.51
N PRO A 2 1.62 17.00 17.20
CA PRO A 2 0.81 16.34 16.18
C PRO A 2 0.82 14.82 16.40
N LEU A 3 -0.30 14.16 16.11
CA LEU A 3 -0.46 12.70 16.26
C LEU A 3 0.43 11.92 15.27
N LEU A 4 0.73 12.51 14.12
CA LEU A 4 1.55 11.93 13.06
C LEU A 4 2.84 12.75 12.91
N THR A 5 3.95 12.04 12.70
CA THR A 5 5.22 12.65 12.28
C THR A 5 5.14 13.05 10.80
N GLU A 6 6.10 13.84 10.33
CA GLU A 6 6.20 14.19 8.91
C GLU A 6 6.39 12.93 8.03
N GLU A 7 7.19 11.97 8.49
CA GLU A 7 7.37 10.68 7.85
C GLU A 7 6.05 9.88 7.75
N HIS A 8 5.26 9.83 8.82
CA HIS A 8 3.94 9.20 8.78
C HIS A 8 3.00 9.88 7.76
N GLU A 9 3.08 11.21 7.63
CA GLU A 9 2.29 11.96 6.65
C GLU A 9 2.70 11.65 5.21
N GLU A 10 3.99 11.51 4.93
CA GLU A 10 4.47 11.12 3.60
C GLU A 10 4.06 9.68 3.23
N ILE A 11 4.17 8.73 4.17
CA ILE A 11 3.67 7.36 3.97
C ILE A 11 2.16 7.39 3.69
N ARG A 12 1.39 8.15 4.48
CA ARG A 12 -0.06 8.27 4.30
C ARG A 12 -0.45 8.83 2.93
N LYS A 13 0.28 9.84 2.43
CA LYS A 13 0.06 10.39 1.08
C LYS A 13 0.35 9.36 0.00
N SER A 14 1.46 8.63 0.13
CA SER A 14 1.86 7.59 -0.83
C SER A 14 0.82 6.47 -0.91
N VAL A 15 0.38 5.94 0.25
CA VAL A 15 -0.64 4.88 0.33
C VAL A 15 -1.98 5.36 -0.22
N ARG A 16 -2.39 6.59 0.09
CA ARG A 16 -3.62 7.18 -0.45
C ARG A 16 -3.60 7.22 -1.97
N LYS A 17 -2.53 7.76 -2.55
CA LYS A 17 -2.40 7.88 -4.01
C LYS A 17 -2.51 6.51 -4.68
N PHE A 18 -1.77 5.51 -4.18
CA PHE A 18 -1.84 4.15 -4.71
C PHE A 18 -3.26 3.56 -4.59
N THR A 19 -3.92 3.79 -3.46
CA THR A 19 -5.29 3.29 -3.24
C THR A 19 -6.27 3.90 -4.24
N ASP A 20 -6.19 5.21 -4.45
CA ASP A 20 -7.07 5.95 -5.37
C ASP A 20 -6.86 5.54 -6.83
N GLU A 21 -5.60 5.32 -7.24
CA GLU A 21 -5.23 5.03 -8.63
C GLU A 21 -5.37 3.54 -9.00
N GLU A 22 -5.04 2.62 -8.09
CA GLU A 22 -4.87 1.19 -8.41
C GLU A 22 -5.91 0.29 -7.75
N VAL A 23 -6.39 0.64 -6.55
CA VAL A 23 -7.26 -0.24 -5.75
C VAL A 23 -8.74 0.08 -5.97
N ILE A 24 -9.15 1.34 -5.76
CA ILE A 24 -10.55 1.78 -5.87
C ILE A 24 -11.19 1.40 -7.21
N PRO A 25 -10.53 1.55 -8.38
CA PRO A 25 -11.17 1.28 -9.67
C PRO A 25 -11.64 -0.17 -9.86
N VAL A 26 -11.01 -1.13 -9.16
CA VAL A 26 -11.29 -2.57 -9.33
C VAL A 26 -11.96 -3.20 -8.11
N ALA A 27 -11.85 -2.60 -6.93
CA ALA A 27 -12.25 -3.22 -5.65
C ALA A 27 -13.71 -3.71 -5.64
N GLN A 28 -14.65 -2.87 -6.09
CA GLN A 28 -16.08 -3.22 -6.05
C GLN A 28 -16.43 -4.40 -6.95
N GLU A 29 -15.85 -4.46 -8.15
CA GLU A 29 -16.12 -5.55 -9.09
C GLU A 29 -15.48 -6.86 -8.64
N LEU A 30 -14.26 -6.80 -8.09
CA LEU A 30 -13.58 -7.96 -7.55
C LEU A 30 -14.38 -8.58 -6.39
N ASP A 31 -14.86 -7.76 -5.46
CA ASP A 31 -15.70 -8.19 -4.35
C ASP A 31 -17.02 -8.81 -4.84
N ARG A 32 -17.75 -8.10 -5.72
CA ARG A 32 -19.02 -8.57 -6.29
C ARG A 32 -18.89 -9.92 -6.99
N GLN A 33 -17.74 -10.18 -7.61
CA GLN A 33 -17.48 -11.42 -8.35
C GLN A 33 -16.72 -12.47 -7.54
N ASN A 34 -16.44 -12.21 -6.26
CA ASN A 34 -15.62 -13.08 -5.40
C ASN A 34 -14.29 -13.48 -6.09
N LYS A 35 -13.62 -12.49 -6.69
CA LYS A 35 -12.36 -12.66 -7.43
C LYS A 35 -11.16 -12.37 -6.54
N GLU A 36 -10.05 -12.99 -6.91
CA GLU A 36 -8.75 -12.69 -6.32
C GLU A 36 -8.26 -11.28 -6.70
N ILE A 37 -7.44 -10.70 -5.82
CA ILE A 37 -6.74 -9.46 -6.12
C ILE A 37 -5.75 -9.70 -7.26
N PRO A 38 -5.75 -8.88 -8.33
CA PRO A 38 -4.79 -8.98 -9.42
C PRO A 38 -3.36 -8.98 -8.91
N ARG A 39 -2.56 -9.96 -9.37
CA ARG A 39 -1.14 -10.10 -9.00
C ARG A 39 -0.32 -8.84 -9.27
N GLU A 40 -0.68 -8.10 -10.32
CA GLU A 40 -0.04 -6.83 -10.64
C GLU A 40 -0.18 -5.79 -9.53
N ILE A 41 -1.36 -5.64 -8.92
CA ILE A 41 -1.57 -4.73 -7.79
C ILE A 41 -0.71 -5.17 -6.60
N ILE A 42 -0.65 -6.49 -6.32
CA ILE A 42 0.17 -7.04 -5.25
C ILE A 42 1.66 -6.76 -5.51
N HIS A 43 2.15 -6.94 -6.74
CA HIS A 43 3.53 -6.66 -7.10
C HIS A 43 3.86 -5.16 -6.96
N LYS A 44 2.99 -4.27 -7.43
CA LYS A 44 3.18 -2.81 -7.23
C LYS A 44 3.25 -2.44 -5.75
N MET A 45 2.40 -3.04 -4.89
CA MET A 45 2.49 -2.83 -3.44
C MET A 45 3.83 -3.30 -2.85
N ALA A 46 4.37 -4.41 -3.35
CA ALA A 46 5.66 -4.94 -2.92
C ALA A 46 6.82 -4.03 -3.34
N GLU A 47 6.81 -3.53 -4.58
CA GLU A 47 7.80 -2.57 -5.09
C GLU A 47 7.79 -1.24 -4.31
N LEU A 48 6.61 -0.83 -3.83
CA LEU A 48 6.45 0.35 -2.97
C LEU A 48 6.85 0.09 -1.51
N GLY A 49 7.24 -1.14 -1.15
CA GLY A 49 7.69 -1.49 0.21
C GLY A 49 6.57 -1.61 1.24
N TYR A 50 5.29 -1.63 0.83
CA TYR A 50 4.16 -1.59 1.77
C TYR A 50 4.04 -2.85 2.65
N PHE A 51 4.59 -3.98 2.23
CA PHE A 51 4.67 -5.19 3.05
C PHE A 51 5.85 -5.18 4.02
N GLY A 52 6.80 -4.25 3.84
CA GLY A 52 8.05 -4.14 4.60
C GLY A 52 8.03 -3.10 5.72
N LEU A 53 6.90 -2.43 5.97
CA LEU A 53 6.84 -1.20 6.79
C LEU A 53 7.27 -1.37 8.27
N ILE A 54 7.28 -2.60 8.78
CA ILE A 54 7.63 -2.90 10.17
C ILE A 54 8.97 -3.63 10.32
N PHE A 55 9.62 -3.94 9.19
CA PHE A 55 10.86 -4.68 9.18
C PHE A 55 12.03 -3.72 8.98
N PRO A 56 13.16 -3.94 9.66
CA PRO A 56 14.33 -3.11 9.49
C PRO A 56 14.97 -3.34 8.11
N PRO A 57 15.81 -2.39 7.63
CA PRO A 57 16.44 -2.47 6.32
C PRO A 57 17.33 -3.70 6.09
N GLU A 58 17.85 -4.31 7.16
CA GLU A 58 18.66 -5.54 7.11
C GLU A 58 17.87 -6.77 6.61
N TYR A 59 16.54 -6.70 6.58
CA TYR A 59 15.65 -7.72 6.00
C TYR A 59 14.87 -7.19 4.80
N ASP A 60 15.41 -6.19 4.09
CA ASP A 60 14.75 -5.52 2.96
C ASP A 60 13.41 -4.84 3.35
N GLY A 61 13.28 -4.46 4.62
CA GLY A 61 12.16 -3.66 5.12
C GLY A 61 12.39 -2.15 5.01
N VAL A 62 11.35 -1.37 5.29
CA VAL A 62 11.36 0.11 5.17
C VAL A 62 11.08 0.83 6.49
N GLY A 63 11.04 0.10 7.62
CA GLY A 63 10.76 0.63 8.95
C GLY A 63 11.99 0.86 9.82
#